data_AF-A0A2D7RBM6-F1
#
_entry.id   AF-A0A2D7RBM6-F1
#
_cell.length_a   1.000
_cell.length_b   1.000
_cell.length_c   1.000
_cell.angle_alpha   90.00
_cell.angle_beta   90.00
_cell.angle_gamma   90.00
#
_symmetry.space_group_name_H-M   'P 1'
#
loop_
_entity.id
_entity.type
_entity.pdbx_description
1 polymer ?
#
loop_
_entity_poly.entity_id
_entity_poly.type
_entity_poly.pdbx_seq_one_letter_code
_entity_poly.pdbx_strand_id
1 'polypeptide(L)'
;MKKDVSNNSCCVFTMRLFSNFFLIFISPCVFADPSGFGTSALLDLFRSLSDLMVNVIDPIFGFLRMPDASPGVGLVIVFAGAGCLSRILFIKYRDLNMLIQMGRLFPNSEREFANRYPDFEDEMLKFPVMSRAWFEFCETLVLPNENSHSQIFKNTVRPHVFFNIDRLEIGVDSEKSWPKLFVGLGLFVTLFSLSFAFGEASSARFIDLGAQEVLVAELMGAVSVTLYPVMSSVLVYLILTVALRHSEKSITLRLNQLNDKIERGVRFITQEDLSQQSLVLMQKQLEAIQSLNHALTSVKEWE
;
A
#
# COMPACT_ATOMS: atom_id res chain seq x y z
N MET A 1 -0.65 39.63 29.83
CA MET A 1 0.35 38.73 30.44
C MET A 1 0.42 37.46 29.62
N LYS A 2 1.60 37.20 29.08
CA LYS A 2 1.99 36.13 28.15
C LYS A 2 2.42 34.89 28.96
N LYS A 3 2.07 33.69 28.50
CA LYS A 3 2.78 32.40 28.74
C LYS A 3 2.02 31.33 27.94
N ASP A 4 2.34 31.15 26.66
CA ASP A 4 3.42 30.34 26.08
C ASP A 4 3.21 28.82 26.22
N VAL A 5 3.06 28.25 25.03
CA VAL A 5 3.04 26.84 24.61
C VAL A 5 4.45 26.26 24.66
N SER A 6 4.64 25.03 25.14
CA SER A 6 5.68 24.08 24.68
C SER A 6 5.48 22.72 25.40
N ASN A 7 5.06 21.67 24.68
CA ASN A 7 5.93 20.63 24.11
C ASN A 7 6.90 19.97 25.13
N ASN A 8 6.68 18.69 25.47
CA ASN A 8 7.72 17.62 25.45
C ASN A 8 7.39 16.26 26.12
N SER A 9 6.17 15.94 26.57
CA SER A 9 5.95 14.64 27.24
C SER A 9 5.82 13.42 26.30
N CYS A 10 5.47 13.61 25.02
CA CYS A 10 5.27 12.47 24.11
C CYS A 10 6.60 11.92 23.53
N CYS A 11 7.65 12.74 23.42
CA CYS A 11 8.94 12.31 22.88
C CYS A 11 9.78 11.50 23.87
N VAL A 12 9.62 11.73 25.18
CA VAL A 12 10.42 11.06 26.22
C VAL A 12 9.99 9.60 26.44
N PHE A 13 8.71 9.28 26.23
CA PHE A 13 8.18 7.93 26.43
C PHE A 13 8.64 6.96 25.32
N THR A 14 8.66 7.42 24.06
CA THR A 14 9.10 6.61 22.91
C THR A 14 10.60 6.36 22.91
N MET A 15 11.40 7.32 23.40
CA MET A 15 12.86 7.19 23.44
C MET A 15 13.35 6.22 24.53
N ARG A 16 12.67 6.14 25.68
CA ARG A 16 13.00 5.16 26.74
C ARG A 16 12.63 3.73 26.36
N LEU A 17 11.54 3.52 25.61
CA LEU A 17 11.12 2.20 25.17
C LEU A 17 12.11 1.60 24.14
N PHE A 18 12.64 2.43 23.23
CA PHE A 18 13.63 1.99 22.22
C PHE A 18 15.05 1.85 22.79
N SER A 19 15.47 2.72 23.71
CA SER A 19 16.84 2.66 24.28
C SER A 19 17.07 1.41 25.14
N ASN A 20 16.05 0.92 25.84
CA ASN A 20 16.15 -0.31 26.63
C ASN A 20 16.02 -1.59 25.78
N PHE A 21 15.34 -1.52 24.63
CA PHE A 21 15.23 -2.64 23.70
C PHE A 21 16.56 -2.91 22.97
N PHE A 22 17.35 -1.85 22.69
CA PHE A 22 18.61 -1.97 21.97
C PHE A 22 19.81 -2.35 22.85
N LEU A 23 19.79 -2.02 24.15
CA LEU A 23 20.92 -2.32 25.06
C LEU A 23 21.02 -3.80 25.47
N ILE A 24 19.96 -4.59 25.32
CA ILE A 24 19.99 -6.03 25.66
C ILE A 24 20.54 -6.87 24.49
N PHE A 25 20.45 -6.40 23.24
CA PHE A 25 21.00 -7.12 22.09
C PHE A 25 22.51 -6.91 21.86
N ILE A 26 23.17 -6.04 22.64
CA ILE A 26 24.62 -5.75 22.52
C ILE A 26 25.38 -6.03 23.83
N SER A 27 25.02 -7.09 24.55
CA SER A 27 25.93 -7.65 25.56
C SER A 27 26.54 -8.96 25.06
N PRO A 28 27.69 -8.92 24.36
CA PRO A 28 28.43 -10.11 23.98
C PRO A 28 29.23 -10.62 25.19
N CYS A 29 28.55 -11.08 26.24
CA CYS A 29 29.24 -11.66 27.41
C CYS A 29 28.59 -12.92 27.99
N VAL A 30 27.46 -13.41 27.45
CA VAL A 30 26.80 -14.64 27.98
C VAL A 30 27.16 -15.91 27.17
N PHE A 31 27.89 -15.77 26.06
CA PHE A 31 28.24 -16.90 25.17
C PHE A 31 29.68 -17.42 25.35
N ALA A 32 30.18 -17.49 26.59
CA ALA A 32 31.49 -18.04 26.88
C ALA A 32 31.48 -18.90 28.16
N ASP A 33 30.77 -20.04 28.14
CA ASP A 33 31.27 -21.27 28.79
C ASP A 33 30.41 -22.50 28.41
N PRO A 34 30.97 -23.55 27.78
CA PRO A 34 30.21 -24.71 27.32
C PRO A 34 30.18 -25.88 28.34
N SER A 35 30.29 -25.62 29.65
CA SER A 35 30.46 -26.69 30.65
C SER A 35 29.52 -26.66 31.87
N GLY A 36 28.34 -26.05 31.76
CA GLY A 36 27.37 -26.06 32.86
C GLY A 36 25.96 -25.68 32.45
N PHE A 37 25.30 -26.51 31.63
CA PHE A 37 23.85 -26.38 31.37
C PHE A 37 23.06 -26.87 32.60
N GLY A 38 23.15 -26.10 33.69
CA GLY A 38 22.40 -26.34 34.91
C GLY A 38 20.96 -25.85 34.74
N THR A 39 20.00 -26.71 35.09
CA THR A 39 18.56 -26.39 35.15
C THR A 39 18.24 -25.12 35.96
N SER A 40 19.13 -24.72 36.87
CA SER A 40 19.04 -23.47 37.65
C SER A 40 19.20 -22.20 36.80
N ALA A 41 20.16 -22.14 35.88
CA ALA A 41 20.37 -20.96 35.04
C ALA A 41 19.21 -20.73 34.05
N LEU A 42 18.62 -21.83 33.57
CA LEU A 42 17.42 -21.80 32.73
C LEU A 42 16.20 -21.35 33.54
N LEU A 43 16.06 -21.81 34.79
CA LEU A 43 15.00 -21.37 35.71
C LEU A 43 15.14 -19.89 36.10
N ASP A 44 16.36 -19.38 36.27
CA ASP A 44 16.60 -17.98 36.60
C ASP A 44 16.36 -17.06 35.38
N LEU A 45 16.68 -17.53 34.17
CA LEU A 45 16.26 -16.88 32.93
C LEU A 45 14.73 -16.85 32.81
N PHE A 46 14.05 -17.96 33.08
CA PHE A 46 12.58 -18.01 33.07
C PHE A 46 11.96 -17.09 34.12
N ARG A 47 12.53 -16.99 35.32
CA ARG A 47 12.08 -16.04 36.35
C ARG A 47 12.31 -14.59 35.94
N SER A 48 13.48 -14.26 35.39
CA SER A 48 13.74 -12.92 34.87
C SER A 48 12.79 -12.56 33.73
N LEU A 49 12.48 -13.51 32.85
CA LEU A 49 11.53 -13.30 31.76
C LEU A 49 10.09 -13.15 32.29
N SER A 50 9.73 -13.91 33.32
CA SER A 50 8.45 -13.81 34.03
C SER A 50 8.29 -12.47 34.74
N ASP A 51 9.31 -11.99 35.45
CA ASP A 51 9.28 -10.70 36.14
C ASP A 51 9.26 -9.53 35.15
N LEU A 52 9.94 -9.65 34.01
CA LEU A 52 9.86 -8.66 32.94
C LEU A 52 8.47 -8.65 32.30
N MET A 53 7.91 -9.84 32.04
CA MET A 53 6.54 -9.98 31.59
C MET A 53 5.61 -9.27 32.57
N VAL A 54 5.60 -9.65 33.85
CA VAL A 54 4.76 -9.06 34.91
C VAL A 54 4.94 -7.55 35.02
N ASN A 55 6.16 -7.02 35.02
CA ASN A 55 6.39 -5.57 35.11
C ASN A 55 5.93 -4.77 33.87
N VAL A 56 5.90 -5.38 32.68
CA VAL A 56 5.37 -4.75 31.46
C VAL A 56 3.84 -4.86 31.40
N ILE A 57 3.33 -5.96 31.92
CA ILE A 57 1.92 -6.35 32.00
C ILE A 57 1.21 -5.50 33.05
N ASP A 58 1.63 -5.51 34.30
CA ASP A 58 1.00 -4.83 35.43
C ASP A 58 0.54 -3.38 35.20
N PRO A 59 1.31 -2.47 34.55
CA PRO A 59 0.83 -1.13 34.25
C PRO A 59 -0.28 -1.10 33.17
N ILE A 60 -0.22 -2.00 32.18
CA ILE A 60 -1.30 -2.19 31.19
C ILE A 60 -2.54 -2.79 31.89
N PHE A 61 -2.33 -3.71 32.82
CA PHE A 61 -3.37 -4.35 33.62
C PHE A 61 -4.05 -3.37 34.60
N GLY A 62 -3.31 -2.44 35.21
CA GLY A 62 -3.87 -1.41 36.08
C GLY A 62 -4.79 -0.44 35.33
N PHE A 63 -4.52 -0.19 34.06
CA PHE A 63 -5.37 0.62 33.19
C PHE A 63 -6.67 -0.11 32.79
N LEU A 64 -6.60 -1.42 32.56
CA LEU A 64 -7.76 -2.26 32.24
C LEU A 64 -8.64 -2.61 33.45
N ARG A 65 -8.14 -2.43 34.68
CA ARG A 65 -8.85 -2.71 35.94
C ARG A 65 -9.97 -1.72 36.26
N MET A 66 -10.00 -0.54 35.62
CA MET A 66 -11.09 0.41 35.85
C MET A 66 -12.37 -0.12 35.17
N PRO A 67 -13.54 -0.15 35.85
CA PRO A 67 -14.79 -0.71 35.31
C PRO A 67 -15.25 -0.06 34.00
N ASP A 68 -14.75 1.14 33.67
CA ASP A 68 -15.03 1.88 32.43
C ASP A 68 -13.97 1.68 31.33
N ALA A 69 -12.92 0.88 31.56
CA ALA A 69 -11.78 0.78 30.67
C ALA A 69 -12.09 0.02 29.38
N SER A 70 -12.88 -1.07 29.44
CA SER A 70 -13.14 -1.92 28.27
C SER A 70 -13.95 -1.20 27.16
N PRO A 71 -15.03 -0.45 27.46
CA PRO A 71 -15.69 0.40 26.46
C PRO A 71 -14.73 1.48 25.92
N GLY A 72 -13.85 2.02 26.77
CA GLY A 72 -12.82 2.98 26.38
C GLY A 72 -11.84 2.43 25.34
N VAL A 73 -11.36 1.18 25.52
CA VAL A 73 -10.48 0.53 24.54
C VAL A 73 -11.19 0.32 23.20
N GLY A 74 -12.46 -0.09 23.22
CA GLY A 74 -13.29 -0.19 22.01
C GLY A 74 -13.36 1.14 21.26
N LEU A 75 -13.51 2.26 21.98
CA LEU A 75 -13.56 3.61 21.41
C LEU A 75 -12.22 4.03 20.79
N VAL A 76 -11.10 3.74 21.46
CA VAL A 76 -9.75 3.98 20.92
C VAL A 76 -9.53 3.21 19.61
N ILE A 77 -9.99 1.95 19.53
CA ILE A 77 -9.94 1.15 18.30
C ILE A 77 -10.74 1.82 17.17
N VAL A 78 -11.93 2.37 17.45
CA VAL A 78 -12.72 3.11 16.44
C VAL A 78 -11.96 4.35 15.96
N PHE A 79 -11.40 5.15 16.86
CA PHE A 79 -10.66 6.36 16.47
C PHE A 79 -9.40 6.04 15.67
N ALA A 80 -8.65 5.02 16.07
CA ALA A 80 -7.50 4.53 15.29
C ALA A 80 -7.95 4.04 13.90
N GLY A 81 -9.06 3.29 13.83
CA GLY A 81 -9.68 2.86 12.59
C GLY A 81 -10.11 4.01 11.69
N ALA A 82 -10.69 5.07 12.26
CA ALA A 82 -11.09 6.27 11.53
C ALA A 82 -9.87 7.03 10.98
N GLY A 83 -8.77 7.10 11.73
CA GLY A 83 -7.49 7.65 11.25
C GLY A 83 -6.94 6.86 10.06
N CYS A 84 -6.95 5.53 10.14
CA CYS A 84 -6.56 4.64 9.05
C CYS A 84 -7.45 4.83 7.81
N LEU A 85 -8.77 4.91 8.00
CA LEU A 85 -9.74 5.17 6.94
C LEU A 85 -9.47 6.52 6.25
N SER A 86 -9.25 7.57 7.04
CA SER A 86 -8.95 8.91 6.53
C SER A 86 -7.72 8.90 5.64
N ARG A 87 -6.65 8.19 6.05
CA ARG A 87 -5.44 8.02 5.24
C ARG A 87 -5.72 7.31 3.91
N ILE A 88 -6.47 6.21 3.92
CA ILE A 88 -6.84 5.47 2.69
C ILE A 88 -7.65 6.35 1.75
N LEU A 89 -8.61 7.11 2.27
CA LEU A 89 -9.40 8.05 1.48
C LEU A 89 -8.54 9.21 0.93
N PHE A 90 -7.57 9.68 1.69
CA PHE A 90 -6.63 10.71 1.24
C PHE A 90 -5.77 10.22 0.08
N ILE A 91 -5.18 9.03 0.18
CA ILE A 91 -4.40 8.41 -0.91
C ILE A 91 -5.29 8.23 -2.14
N LYS A 92 -6.49 7.66 -1.97
CA LYS A 92 -7.48 7.51 -3.04
C LYS A 92 -7.77 8.84 -3.72
N TYR A 93 -8.03 9.91 -2.96
CA TYR A 93 -8.37 11.22 -3.52
C TYR A 93 -7.19 11.83 -4.27
N ARG A 94 -5.99 11.80 -3.67
CA ARG A 94 -4.74 12.28 -4.29
C ARG A 94 -4.50 11.61 -5.64
N ASP A 95 -4.52 10.29 -5.66
CA ASP A 95 -4.16 9.49 -6.84
C ASP A 95 -5.23 9.60 -7.94
N LEU A 96 -6.51 9.58 -7.56
CA LEU A 96 -7.61 9.74 -8.49
C LEU A 96 -7.63 11.15 -9.11
N ASN A 97 -7.32 12.18 -8.32
CA ASN A 97 -7.22 13.55 -8.82
C ASN A 97 -6.05 13.70 -9.81
N MET A 98 -4.89 13.10 -9.54
CA MET A 98 -3.78 13.08 -10.50
C MET A 98 -4.16 12.38 -11.81
N LEU A 99 -4.79 11.20 -11.74
CA LEU A 99 -5.27 10.48 -12.93
C LEU A 99 -6.31 11.28 -13.73
N ILE A 100 -7.22 11.98 -13.05
CA ILE A 100 -8.23 12.82 -13.71
C ILE A 100 -7.59 14.03 -14.38
N GLN A 101 -6.64 14.70 -13.73
CA GLN A 101 -5.95 15.85 -14.30
C GLN A 101 -5.18 15.46 -15.55
N MET A 102 -4.39 14.38 -15.47
CA MET A 102 -3.65 13.87 -16.62
C MET A 102 -4.59 13.41 -17.75
N GLY A 103 -5.68 12.70 -17.41
CA GLY A 103 -6.67 12.26 -18.39
C GLY A 103 -7.43 13.40 -19.09
N ARG A 104 -7.35 14.64 -18.60
CA ARG A 104 -7.86 15.84 -19.29
C ARG A 104 -6.86 16.43 -20.28
N LEU A 105 -5.57 16.13 -20.10
CA LEU A 105 -4.53 16.59 -21.02
C LEU A 105 -4.62 15.83 -22.33
N PHE A 106 -4.87 14.52 -22.27
CA PHE A 106 -4.93 13.67 -23.45
C PHE A 106 -6.09 14.02 -24.39
N PRO A 107 -5.78 14.39 -25.65
CA PRO A 107 -6.79 14.65 -26.67
C PRO A 107 -7.46 13.37 -27.15
N ASN A 108 -8.64 13.52 -27.77
CA ASN A 108 -9.46 12.38 -28.20
C ASN A 108 -9.11 11.87 -29.61
N SER A 109 -8.16 12.50 -30.31
CA SER A 109 -7.80 12.16 -31.68
C SER A 109 -6.29 12.20 -31.93
N GLU A 110 -5.82 11.34 -32.85
CA GLU A 110 -4.41 11.21 -33.24
C GLU A 110 -3.81 12.53 -33.76
N ARG A 111 -4.58 13.31 -34.54
CA ARG A 111 -4.12 14.59 -35.11
C ARG A 111 -3.97 15.67 -34.05
N GLU A 112 -4.89 15.70 -33.10
CA GLU A 112 -4.86 16.65 -31.99
C GLU A 112 -3.71 16.30 -31.02
N PHE A 113 -3.43 15.01 -30.83
CA PHE A 113 -2.23 14.56 -30.12
C PHE A 113 -0.95 15.05 -30.80
N ALA A 114 -0.85 14.89 -32.12
CA ALA A 114 0.34 15.31 -32.87
C ALA A 114 0.63 16.81 -32.76
N ASN A 115 -0.40 17.65 -32.84
CA ASN A 115 -0.26 19.10 -32.76
C ASN A 115 0.11 19.58 -31.35
N ARG A 116 -0.31 18.86 -30.31
CA ARG A 116 -0.14 19.26 -28.90
C ARG A 116 1.02 18.55 -28.21
N TYR A 117 1.69 17.63 -28.91
CA TYR A 117 2.84 16.88 -28.39
C TYR A 117 3.98 17.75 -27.84
N PRO A 118 4.39 18.86 -28.49
CA PRO A 118 5.48 19.71 -27.97
C PRO A 118 5.16 20.35 -26.61
N ASP A 119 3.92 20.77 -26.40
CA ASP A 119 3.47 21.36 -25.13
C ASP A 119 3.23 20.30 -24.04
N PHE A 120 3.10 19.03 -24.45
CA PHE A 120 2.73 17.91 -23.59
C PHE A 120 3.85 17.52 -22.62
N GLU A 121 5.10 17.65 -23.07
CA GLU A 121 6.28 17.29 -22.29
C GLU A 121 6.41 18.20 -21.05
N ASP A 122 6.25 19.51 -21.24
CA ASP A 122 6.25 20.51 -20.15
C ASP A 122 5.08 20.33 -19.18
N GLU A 123 3.92 19.91 -19.68
CA GLU A 123 2.74 19.66 -18.84
C GLU A 123 2.87 18.38 -18.02
N MET A 124 3.55 17.35 -18.55
CA MET A 124 3.82 16.08 -17.86
C MET A 124 4.89 16.21 -16.78
N LEU A 125 5.86 17.11 -16.92
CA LEU A 125 6.85 17.41 -15.88
C LEU A 125 6.22 17.88 -14.56
N LYS A 126 4.99 18.43 -14.60
CA LYS A 126 4.25 18.83 -13.39
C LYS A 126 3.80 17.64 -12.53
N PHE A 127 3.81 16.43 -13.08
CA PHE A 127 3.37 15.20 -12.41
C PHE A 127 4.55 14.24 -12.23
N PRO A 128 5.38 14.36 -11.17
CA PRO A 128 6.64 13.63 -11.05
C PRO A 128 6.45 12.11 -11.06
N VAL A 129 5.44 11.59 -10.35
CA VAL A 129 5.11 10.15 -10.28
C VAL A 129 4.81 9.57 -11.67
N MET A 130 4.20 10.36 -12.54
CA MET A 130 3.72 9.92 -13.84
C MET A 130 4.68 10.26 -14.98
N SER A 131 5.49 11.31 -14.81
CA SER A 131 6.47 11.79 -15.79
C SER A 131 7.44 10.68 -16.20
N ARG A 132 7.90 9.87 -15.23
CA ARG A 132 8.79 8.75 -15.51
C ARG A 132 8.15 7.72 -16.45
N ALA A 133 6.94 7.27 -16.12
CA ALA A 133 6.21 6.31 -16.97
C ALA A 133 5.89 6.91 -18.35
N TRP A 134 5.65 8.22 -18.41
CA TRP A 134 5.46 8.95 -19.67
C TRP A 134 6.73 8.98 -20.52
N PHE A 135 7.90 9.30 -19.95
CA PHE A 135 9.16 9.29 -20.69
C PHE A 135 9.53 7.89 -21.19
N GLU A 136 9.39 6.85 -20.35
CA GLU A 136 9.59 5.46 -20.76
C GLU A 136 8.64 5.07 -21.92
N PHE A 137 7.40 5.55 -21.91
CA PHE A 137 6.47 5.37 -23.02
C PHE A 137 6.88 6.16 -24.27
N CYS A 138 7.40 7.39 -24.11
CA CYS A 138 7.86 8.20 -25.22
C CYS A 138 9.08 7.61 -25.93
N GLU A 139 9.94 6.87 -25.23
CA GLU A 139 11.05 6.14 -25.86
C GLU A 139 10.58 5.07 -26.86
N THR A 140 9.35 4.57 -26.74
CA THR A 140 8.78 3.60 -27.69
C THR A 140 7.95 4.23 -28.81
N LEU A 141 7.83 5.56 -28.83
CA LEU A 141 7.14 6.28 -29.89
C LEU A 141 8.01 6.31 -31.16
N VAL A 142 7.40 5.92 -32.28
CA VAL A 142 7.97 6.09 -33.62
C VAL A 142 7.46 7.42 -34.17
N LEU A 143 8.39 8.38 -34.30
CA LEU A 143 8.11 9.70 -34.84
C LEU A 143 7.64 9.60 -36.31
N PRO A 144 6.65 10.41 -36.72
CA PRO A 144 6.22 10.45 -38.11
C PRO A 144 7.36 10.95 -39.01
N ASN A 145 7.48 10.37 -40.20
CA ASN A 145 8.45 10.79 -41.21
C ASN A 145 8.09 12.20 -41.70
N GLU A 146 9.04 13.14 -41.69
CA GLU A 146 8.85 14.54 -42.08
C GLU A 146 8.24 14.72 -43.47
N ASN A 147 8.43 13.73 -44.36
CA ASN A 147 7.94 13.75 -45.74
C ASN A 147 6.51 13.17 -45.92
N SER A 148 5.84 12.72 -44.86
CA SER A 148 4.48 12.18 -44.93
C SER A 148 3.43 13.24 -44.56
N HIS A 149 2.35 13.32 -45.35
CA HIS A 149 1.20 14.20 -45.10
C HIS A 149 0.45 13.91 -43.78
N SER A 150 0.74 12.79 -43.11
CA SER A 150 0.18 12.43 -41.82
C SER A 150 1.25 12.41 -40.73
N GLN A 151 1.24 13.43 -39.87
CA GLN A 151 2.04 13.48 -38.63
C GLN A 151 1.46 12.56 -37.54
N ILE A 152 1.08 11.33 -37.88
CA ILE A 152 0.49 10.41 -36.91
C ILE A 152 1.61 9.71 -36.15
N PHE A 153 1.63 9.89 -34.83
CA PHE A 153 2.52 9.17 -33.93
C PHE A 153 2.12 7.70 -33.86
N LYS A 154 3.12 6.82 -33.89
CA LYS A 154 2.96 5.36 -33.84
C LYS A 154 3.66 4.81 -32.60
N ASN A 155 3.19 3.68 -32.08
CA ASN A 155 3.84 3.02 -30.95
C ASN A 155 3.99 1.51 -31.21
N THR A 156 5.13 0.96 -30.78
CA THR A 156 5.47 -0.47 -30.82
C THR A 156 5.06 -1.24 -29.56
N VAL A 157 4.84 -0.56 -28.44
CA VAL A 157 4.47 -1.13 -27.14
C VAL A 157 3.18 -0.49 -26.62
N ARG A 158 2.29 -1.26 -25.99
CA ARG A 158 1.03 -0.72 -25.49
C ARG A 158 1.23 0.16 -24.24
N PRO A 159 0.43 1.23 -24.06
CA PRO A 159 0.52 2.10 -22.87
C PRO A 159 0.36 1.35 -21.55
N HIS A 160 -0.48 0.31 -21.54
CA HIS A 160 -0.72 -0.52 -20.36
C HIS A 160 0.54 -1.20 -19.81
N VAL A 161 1.64 -1.31 -20.55
CA VAL A 161 2.90 -1.88 -20.01
C VAL A 161 3.58 -0.90 -19.05
N PHE A 162 3.48 0.40 -19.33
CA PHE A 162 4.13 1.47 -18.56
C PHE A 162 3.19 2.01 -17.47
N PHE A 163 1.92 2.22 -17.80
CA PHE A 163 0.90 2.77 -16.92
C PHE A 163 0.17 1.67 -16.13
N ASN A 164 0.89 1.09 -15.17
CA ASN A 164 0.40 0.08 -14.23
C ASN A 164 0.54 0.53 -12.78
N ILE A 165 -0.34 0.02 -11.92
CA ILE A 165 -0.34 0.25 -10.47
C ILE A 165 1.03 -0.07 -9.87
N ASP A 166 1.60 -1.22 -10.24
CA ASP A 166 2.89 -1.70 -9.73
C ASP A 166 4.07 -0.81 -10.11
N ARG A 167 4.04 -0.21 -11.32
CA ARG A 167 5.15 0.64 -11.81
C ARG A 167 5.03 2.09 -11.41
N LEU A 168 3.81 2.58 -11.23
CA LEU A 168 3.55 3.96 -10.85
C LEU A 168 3.67 4.17 -9.34
N GLU A 169 3.83 3.10 -8.54
CA GLU A 169 3.81 3.16 -7.06
C GLU A 169 2.56 3.88 -6.53
N ILE A 170 1.45 3.77 -7.28
CA ILE A 170 0.16 4.38 -6.97
C ILE A 170 -0.74 3.28 -6.42
N GLY A 171 -1.45 3.54 -5.32
CA GLY A 171 -2.38 2.56 -4.75
C GLY A 171 -2.29 2.47 -3.24
N VAL A 172 -2.95 1.44 -2.70
CA VAL A 172 -3.11 1.22 -1.25
C VAL A 172 -2.43 -0.07 -0.81
N ASP A 173 -1.38 -0.50 -1.52
CA ASP A 173 -0.74 -1.81 -1.31
C ASP A 173 -0.11 -1.95 0.08
N SER A 174 0.52 -0.89 0.59
CA SER A 174 1.07 -0.86 1.95
C SER A 174 0.00 -1.01 3.04
N GLU A 175 -1.22 -0.53 2.78
CA GLU A 175 -2.33 -0.51 3.72
C GLU A 175 -3.17 -1.80 3.71
N LYS A 176 -2.92 -2.73 2.78
CA LYS A 176 -3.67 -4.00 2.64
C LYS A 176 -3.62 -4.88 3.90
N SER A 177 -2.58 -4.75 4.70
CA SER A 177 -2.39 -5.54 5.94
C SER A 177 -3.15 -4.97 7.15
N TRP A 178 -3.53 -3.70 7.11
CA TRP A 178 -4.09 -3.01 8.28
C TRP A 178 -5.39 -3.60 8.82
N PRO A 179 -6.40 -3.97 8.00
CA PRO A 179 -7.64 -4.53 8.53
C PRO A 179 -7.39 -5.77 9.39
N LYS A 180 -6.52 -6.67 8.93
CA LYS A 180 -6.24 -7.94 9.62
C LYS A 180 -5.65 -7.71 11.01
N LEU A 181 -4.82 -6.68 11.16
CA LEU A 181 -4.22 -6.31 12.45
C LEU A 181 -5.27 -5.85 13.46
N PHE A 182 -6.31 -5.12 13.03
CA PHE A 182 -7.37 -4.67 13.92
C PHE A 182 -8.18 -5.83 14.51
N VAL A 183 -8.50 -6.86 13.70
CA VAL A 183 -9.19 -8.05 14.19
C VAL A 183 -8.35 -8.78 15.24
N GLY A 184 -7.05 -8.96 14.97
CA GLY A 184 -6.12 -9.58 15.91
C GLY A 184 -6.00 -8.79 17.22
N LEU A 185 -5.93 -7.46 17.13
CA LEU A 185 -5.85 -6.57 18.29
C LEU A 185 -7.13 -6.64 19.14
N GLY A 186 -8.30 -6.61 18.52
CA GLY A 186 -9.58 -6.72 19.23
C GLY A 186 -9.72 -8.06 19.95
N LEU A 187 -9.37 -9.16 19.28
CA LEU A 187 -9.37 -10.49 19.90
C LEU A 187 -8.39 -10.58 21.07
N PHE A 188 -7.17 -10.06 20.90
CA PHE A 188 -6.15 -10.06 21.95
C PHE A 188 -6.63 -9.30 23.19
N VAL A 189 -7.18 -8.09 23.01
CA VAL A 189 -7.73 -7.29 24.11
C VAL A 189 -8.85 -8.05 24.83
N THR A 190 -9.80 -8.63 24.12
CA THR A 190 -10.92 -9.36 24.77
C THR A 190 -10.45 -10.59 25.53
N LEU A 191 -9.52 -11.40 24.99
CA LEU A 191 -8.97 -12.55 25.69
C LEU A 191 -8.25 -12.14 26.99
N PHE A 192 -7.55 -11.01 26.94
CA PHE A 192 -6.85 -10.45 28.07
C PHE A 192 -7.81 -9.93 29.15
N SER A 193 -8.82 -9.15 28.75
CA SER A 193 -9.88 -8.66 29.64
C SER A 193 -10.64 -9.80 30.32
N LEU A 194 -10.94 -10.87 29.57
CA LEU A 194 -11.65 -12.02 30.09
C LEU A 194 -10.79 -12.80 31.11
N SER A 195 -9.50 -12.98 30.82
CA SER A 195 -8.55 -13.63 31.73
C SER A 195 -8.48 -12.91 33.08
N PHE A 196 -8.55 -11.57 33.04
CA PHE A 196 -8.59 -10.74 34.25
C PHE A 196 -9.91 -10.89 35.02
N ALA A 197 -11.06 -10.79 34.35
CA ALA A 197 -12.36 -10.93 34.99
C ALA A 197 -12.52 -12.26 35.73
N PHE A 198 -12.00 -13.36 35.16
CA PHE A 198 -11.97 -14.66 35.84
C PHE A 198 -11.00 -14.71 37.03
N GLY A 199 -9.84 -14.05 36.92
CA GLY A 199 -8.89 -13.94 38.03
C GLY A 199 -9.51 -13.27 39.26
N GLU A 200 -10.18 -12.14 39.08
CA GLU A 200 -10.82 -11.39 40.17
C GLU A 200 -11.97 -12.18 40.81
N ALA A 201 -12.85 -12.78 39.99
CA ALA A 201 -13.95 -13.61 40.48
C ALA A 201 -13.47 -14.86 41.26
N SER A 202 -12.33 -15.43 40.87
CA SER A 202 -11.74 -16.56 41.61
C SER A 202 -11.27 -16.15 43.00
N SER A 203 -10.71 -14.95 43.16
CA SER A 203 -10.25 -14.43 44.45
C SER A 203 -11.40 -14.07 45.40
N ALA A 204 -12.51 -13.53 44.87
CA ALA A 204 -13.68 -13.14 45.65
C ALA A 204 -14.46 -14.34 46.23
N ARG A 205 -14.46 -15.49 45.52
CA ARG A 205 -15.16 -16.72 45.95
C ARG A 205 -14.63 -17.31 47.26
N PHE A 206 -13.41 -17.00 47.67
CA PHE A 206 -12.83 -17.49 48.93
C PHE A 206 -13.29 -16.72 50.18
N ILE A 207 -13.98 -15.59 50.01
CA ILE A 207 -14.25 -14.65 51.11
C ILE A 207 -15.70 -14.76 51.64
N ASP A 208 -16.69 -15.10 50.80
CA ASP A 208 -18.09 -15.10 51.22
C ASP A 208 -18.90 -16.27 50.61
N LEU A 209 -19.40 -17.16 51.47
CA LEU A 209 -20.18 -18.35 51.09
C LEU A 209 -21.68 -18.05 50.86
N GLY A 210 -22.15 -16.82 51.14
CA GLY A 210 -23.54 -16.40 50.94
C GLY A 210 -23.80 -15.56 49.67
N ALA A 211 -22.75 -15.04 49.02
CA ALA A 211 -22.84 -14.06 47.93
C ALA A 211 -22.79 -14.66 46.51
N GLN A 212 -23.03 -15.97 46.37
CA GLN A 212 -22.81 -16.68 45.10
C GLN A 212 -23.71 -16.18 43.96
N GLU A 213 -24.95 -15.77 44.25
CA GLU A 213 -25.87 -15.22 43.23
C GLU A 213 -25.44 -13.84 42.73
N VAL A 214 -24.91 -13.00 43.62
CA VAL A 214 -24.40 -11.66 43.29
C VAL A 214 -23.13 -11.76 42.44
N LEU A 215 -22.23 -12.68 42.79
CA LEU A 215 -20.98 -12.91 42.05
C LEU A 215 -21.24 -13.37 40.60
N VAL A 216 -22.27 -14.18 40.38
CA VAL A 216 -22.63 -14.64 39.02
C VAL A 216 -23.17 -13.47 38.18
N ALA A 217 -24.03 -12.62 38.76
CA ALA A 217 -24.55 -11.45 38.08
C ALA A 217 -23.44 -10.44 37.73
N GLU A 218 -22.49 -10.22 38.65
CA GLU A 218 -21.33 -9.35 38.44
C GLU A 218 -20.38 -9.88 37.37
N LEU A 219 -20.11 -11.20 37.36
CA LEU A 219 -19.30 -11.84 36.34
C LEU A 219 -19.94 -11.76 34.95
N MET A 220 -21.25 -11.97 34.85
CA MET A 220 -21.97 -11.82 33.57
C MET A 220 -21.90 -10.37 33.05
N GLY A 221 -22.00 -9.39 33.95
CA GLY A 221 -21.82 -7.97 33.62
C GLY A 221 -20.41 -7.68 33.10
N ALA A 222 -19.39 -8.17 33.80
CA ALA A 222 -17.99 -8.04 33.39
C ALA A 222 -17.73 -8.66 32.01
N VAL A 223 -18.22 -9.89 31.78
CA VAL A 223 -18.08 -10.60 30.50
C VAL A 223 -18.74 -9.82 29.36
N SER A 224 -19.96 -9.29 29.55
CA SER A 224 -20.64 -8.48 28.53
C SER A 224 -19.78 -7.27 28.11
N VAL A 225 -19.19 -6.60 29.08
CA VAL A 225 -18.33 -5.43 28.85
C VAL A 225 -17.02 -5.81 28.13
N THR A 226 -16.51 -7.03 28.28
CA THR A 226 -15.32 -7.51 27.54
C THR A 226 -15.57 -7.77 26.05
N LEU A 227 -16.83 -7.78 25.59
CA LEU A 227 -17.17 -8.02 24.17
C LEU A 227 -17.07 -6.76 23.30
N TYR A 228 -17.14 -5.56 23.88
CA TYR A 228 -17.10 -4.30 23.13
C TYR A 228 -15.85 -4.13 22.23
N PRO A 229 -14.61 -4.46 22.69
CA PRO A 229 -13.41 -4.35 21.86
C PRO A 229 -13.46 -5.20 20.58
N VAL A 230 -13.92 -6.46 20.67
CA VAL A 230 -14.09 -7.33 19.50
C VAL A 230 -15.15 -6.78 18.55
N MET A 231 -16.30 -6.34 19.06
CA MET A 231 -17.36 -5.77 18.21
C MET A 231 -16.89 -4.53 17.45
N SER A 232 -16.18 -3.63 18.14
CA SER A 232 -15.55 -2.46 17.53
C SER A 232 -14.51 -2.85 16.46
N SER A 233 -13.63 -3.80 16.78
CA SER A 233 -12.57 -4.23 15.87
C SER A 233 -13.09 -4.84 14.57
N VAL A 234 -14.16 -5.64 14.64
CA VAL A 234 -14.79 -6.27 13.47
C VAL A 234 -15.50 -5.23 12.62
N LEU A 235 -16.16 -4.25 13.24
CA LEU A 235 -16.78 -3.13 12.53
C LEU A 235 -15.72 -2.33 11.77
N VAL A 236 -14.62 -1.94 12.43
CA VAL A 236 -13.50 -1.23 11.79
C VAL A 236 -12.90 -2.07 10.66
N TYR A 237 -12.69 -3.37 10.88
CA TYR A 237 -12.18 -4.30 9.87
C TYR A 237 -13.03 -4.32 8.60
N LEU A 238 -14.35 -4.43 8.75
CA LEU A 238 -15.27 -4.50 7.62
C LEU A 238 -15.24 -3.19 6.82
N ILE A 239 -15.32 -2.05 7.50
CA ILE A 239 -15.28 -0.74 6.84
C ILE A 239 -13.96 -0.55 6.10
N LEU A 240 -12.83 -0.88 6.75
CA LEU A 240 -11.51 -0.71 6.16
C LEU A 240 -11.31 -1.61 4.94
N THR A 241 -11.76 -2.86 5.02
CA THR A 241 -11.68 -3.83 3.91
C THR A 241 -12.51 -3.36 2.71
N VAL A 242 -13.74 -2.90 2.94
CA VAL A 242 -14.59 -2.37 1.87
C VAL A 242 -13.97 -1.11 1.26
N ALA A 243 -13.44 -0.19 2.08
CA ALA A 243 -12.79 1.03 1.63
C ALA A 243 -11.55 0.74 0.77
N LEU A 244 -10.71 -0.22 1.16
CA LEU A 244 -9.54 -0.63 0.38
C LEU A 244 -9.94 -1.20 -0.98
N ARG A 245 -10.86 -2.19 -1.00
CA ARG A 245 -11.34 -2.81 -2.24
C ARG A 245 -11.98 -1.79 -3.18
N HIS A 246 -12.77 -0.87 -2.63
CA HIS A 246 -13.37 0.20 -3.42
C HIS A 246 -12.30 1.14 -4.00
N SER A 247 -11.28 1.50 -3.21
CA SER A 247 -10.22 2.40 -3.64
C SER A 247 -9.38 1.78 -4.76
N GLU A 248 -8.96 0.53 -4.60
CA GLU A 248 -8.22 -0.23 -5.61
C GLU A 248 -9.01 -0.29 -6.92
N LYS A 249 -10.28 -0.76 -6.87
CA LYS A 249 -11.14 -0.80 -8.07
C LYS A 249 -11.30 0.57 -8.72
N SER A 250 -11.46 1.63 -7.94
CA SER A 250 -11.64 2.99 -8.48
C SER A 250 -10.39 3.48 -9.21
N ILE A 251 -9.21 3.24 -8.63
CA ILE A 251 -7.91 3.62 -9.21
C ILE A 251 -7.67 2.81 -10.48
N THR A 252 -7.83 1.48 -10.45
CA THR A 252 -7.66 0.62 -11.64
C THR A 252 -8.57 1.03 -12.78
N LEU A 253 -9.85 1.32 -12.51
CA LEU A 253 -10.79 1.76 -13.55
C LEU A 253 -10.38 3.09 -14.19
N ARG A 254 -9.91 4.06 -13.40
CA ARG A 254 -9.45 5.35 -13.93
C ARG A 254 -8.14 5.23 -14.68
N LEU A 255 -7.23 4.37 -14.21
CA LEU A 255 -5.99 4.07 -14.91
C LEU A 255 -6.25 3.39 -16.27
N ASN A 256 -7.20 2.44 -16.32
CA ASN A 256 -7.60 1.81 -17.59
C ASN A 256 -8.24 2.84 -18.55
N GLN A 257 -9.10 3.73 -18.05
CA GLN A 257 -9.66 4.81 -18.87
C GLN A 257 -8.59 5.77 -19.40
N LEU A 258 -7.54 6.02 -18.61
CA LEU A 258 -6.40 6.80 -19.04
C LEU A 258 -5.62 6.07 -20.15
N ASN A 259 -5.36 4.77 -19.97
CA ASN A 259 -4.71 3.94 -20.98
C ASN A 259 -5.48 3.91 -22.30
N ASP A 260 -6.81 3.74 -22.24
CA ASP A 260 -7.67 3.78 -23.43
C ASP A 260 -7.59 5.13 -24.16
N LYS A 261 -7.43 6.24 -23.42
CA LYS A 261 -7.26 7.57 -24.02
C LYS A 261 -5.90 7.72 -24.69
N ILE A 262 -4.83 7.24 -24.05
CA ILE A 262 -3.48 7.27 -24.63
C ILE A 262 -3.45 6.41 -25.90
N GLU A 263 -4.06 5.22 -25.86
CA GLU A 263 -4.13 4.30 -27.01
C GLU A 263 -4.95 4.87 -28.16
N ARG A 264 -5.98 5.69 -27.91
CA ARG A 264 -6.70 6.41 -28.98
C ARG A 264 -5.90 7.55 -29.61
N GLY A 265 -4.93 8.11 -28.88
CA GLY A 265 -4.08 9.19 -29.37
C GLY A 265 -2.92 8.72 -30.24
N VAL A 266 -2.55 7.43 -30.18
CA VAL A 266 -1.36 6.89 -30.82
C VAL A 266 -1.67 5.59 -31.54
N ARG A 267 -1.22 5.46 -32.79
CA ARG A 267 -1.48 4.24 -33.57
C ARG A 267 -0.55 3.10 -33.13
N PHE A 268 -1.11 2.06 -32.54
CA PHE A 268 -0.36 0.85 -32.21
C PHE A 268 0.01 0.07 -33.47
N ILE A 269 1.30 -0.25 -33.60
CA ILE A 269 1.85 -1.09 -34.67
C ILE A 269 2.56 -2.26 -34.02
N THR A 270 2.18 -3.48 -34.41
CA THR A 270 2.84 -4.68 -33.92
C THR A 270 4.21 -4.85 -34.57
N GLN A 271 5.10 -5.55 -33.88
CA GLN A 271 6.39 -5.95 -34.46
C GLN A 271 6.21 -6.79 -35.74
N GLU A 272 5.12 -7.56 -35.84
CA GLU A 272 4.80 -8.34 -37.03
C GLU A 272 4.34 -7.48 -38.21
N ASP A 273 3.57 -6.42 -37.96
CA ASP A 273 3.20 -5.47 -39.03
C ASP A 273 4.44 -4.70 -39.53
N LEU A 274 5.38 -4.37 -38.64
CA LEU A 274 6.67 -3.79 -39.01
C LEU A 274 7.54 -4.76 -39.83
N SER A 275 7.63 -6.04 -39.43
CA SER A 275 8.40 -7.04 -40.16
C SER A 275 7.81 -7.26 -41.56
N GLN A 276 6.49 -7.34 -41.67
CA GLN A 276 5.79 -7.46 -42.95
C GLN A 276 6.00 -6.23 -43.85
N GLN A 277 5.93 -5.02 -43.30
CA GLN A 277 6.25 -3.79 -44.05
C GLN A 277 7.69 -3.78 -44.54
N SER A 278 8.65 -4.23 -43.71
CA SER A 278 10.06 -4.34 -44.10
C SER A 278 10.26 -5.34 -45.24
N LEU A 279 9.61 -6.51 -45.19
CA LEU A 279 9.66 -7.50 -46.27
C LEU A 279 9.10 -6.95 -47.58
N VAL A 280 7.97 -6.24 -47.53
CA VAL A 280 7.38 -5.60 -48.71
C VAL A 280 8.31 -4.52 -49.28
N LEU A 281 8.96 -3.73 -48.42
CA LEU A 281 9.93 -2.72 -48.87
C LEU A 281 11.17 -3.36 -49.51
N MET A 282 11.71 -4.43 -48.93
CA MET A 282 12.84 -5.17 -49.51
C MET A 282 12.48 -5.79 -50.86
N GLN A 283 11.28 -6.36 -50.99
CA GLN A 283 10.77 -6.89 -52.26
C GLN A 283 10.68 -5.79 -53.34
N LYS A 284 10.14 -4.61 -52.99
CA LYS A 284 10.07 -3.47 -53.91
C LYS A 284 11.46 -2.94 -54.30
N GLN A 285 12.41 -2.93 -53.37
CA GLN A 285 13.80 -2.56 -53.69
C GLN A 285 14.44 -3.55 -54.65
N LEU A 286 14.20 -4.86 -54.46
CA LEU A 286 14.68 -5.89 -55.36
C LEU A 286 14.10 -5.74 -56.78
N GLU A 287 12.79 -5.52 -56.89
CA GLU A 287 12.11 -5.26 -58.17
C GLU A 287 12.64 -4.00 -58.87
N ALA A 288 12.92 -2.94 -58.11
CA ALA A 288 13.54 -1.73 -58.65
C ALA A 288 14.95 -1.99 -59.19
N ILE A 289 15.77 -2.78 -58.48
CA ILE A 289 17.13 -3.15 -58.94
C ILE A 289 17.05 -4.03 -60.20
N GLN A 290 16.14 -5.00 -60.23
CA GLN A 290 15.94 -5.87 -61.39
C GLN A 290 15.49 -5.07 -62.61
N SER A 291 14.54 -4.14 -62.45
CA SER A 291 14.07 -3.31 -63.55
C SER A 291 15.13 -2.36 -64.08
N LEU A 292 15.97 -1.77 -63.21
CA LEU A 292 17.14 -0.98 -63.61
C LEU A 292 18.15 -1.83 -64.38
N ASN A 293 18.44 -3.04 -63.90
CA ASN A 293 19.38 -3.93 -64.59
C ASN A 293 18.86 -4.32 -65.99
N HIS A 294 17.58 -4.69 -66.08
CA HIS A 294 16.93 -4.97 -67.38
C HIS A 294 16.97 -3.78 -68.34
N ALA A 295 16.74 -2.57 -67.83
CA ALA A 295 16.84 -1.34 -68.63
C ALA A 295 18.27 -1.09 -69.11
N LEU A 296 19.28 -1.30 -68.27
CA LEU A 296 20.69 -1.15 -68.67
C LEU A 296 21.12 -2.18 -69.72
N THR A 297 20.70 -3.44 -69.57
CA THR A 297 21.00 -4.48 -70.56
C THR A 297 20.33 -4.21 -71.90
N SER A 298 19.10 -3.69 -71.90
CA SER A 298 18.41 -3.38 -73.15
C SER A 298 19.01 -2.17 -73.85
N VAL A 299 19.47 -1.13 -73.15
CA VAL A 299 20.18 0.02 -73.77
C VAL A 299 21.46 -0.43 -74.48
N LYS A 300 22.21 -1.37 -73.91
CA LYS A 300 23.45 -1.89 -74.50
C LYS A 300 23.23 -2.69 -75.79
N GLU A 301 22.02 -3.17 -76.07
CA GLU A 301 21.70 -3.89 -77.31
C GLU A 301 21.45 -2.95 -78.51
N TRP A 302 21.38 -1.64 -78.30
CA TRP A 302 21.16 -0.63 -79.35
C TRP A 302 22.41 0.19 -79.71
N GLU A 303 23.54 -0.07 -79.05
CA GLU A 303 24.89 0.43 -79.40
C GLU A 303 25.70 -0.65 -80.13
#